data_AF-A0A433BLH2-F1
#
_entry.id   AF-A0A433BLH2-F1
#
_cell.length_a   1.000
_cell.length_b   1.000
_cell.length_c   1.000
_cell.angle_alpha   90.00
_cell.angle_beta   90.00
_cell.angle_gamma   90.00
#
_symmetry.space_group_name_H-M   'P 1'
#
loop_
_entity.id
_entity.type
_entity.pdbx_description
1 polymer ?
#
loop_
_entity_poly.entity_id
_entity_poly.type
_entity_poly.pdbx_seq_one_letter_code
_entity_poly.pdbx_strand_id
1 'polypeptide(L)'
;MKPFSLDGLRPVGPLLIGACLTIPTAHADWLLPPGASARLGGGQVNLGCTDVQLGGTLSMGGGRTSAVRNVQVAAGAQLNLDSGSMELAQQWTNQGSVTVTTGSATRVASNGCPVIGTAGLVQLSTPTPVTVPLPSGGSGNARVLVSGPGGCAVDPNSVQINSTGPSLPPNSRAPMGVVRFTATGCSNATLSVQVTYPAGSLSGLSVRKYGPYGTGGSSQMGWFTPTGLTISTGAGGDVVTYTVTDNGNGDNDPTVGVINDPLAPLLISDGTDIPTVPALGPWALLLLSAMLGMSGLLCTMPGRAKRQA
;
A
#
# COMPACT_ATOMS: atom_id res chain seq x y z
N MET A 1 35.57 89.58 -29.33
CA MET A 1 36.00 88.30 -29.94
C MET A 1 34.75 87.55 -30.37
N LYS A 2 34.80 86.97 -31.58
CA LYS A 2 33.64 86.48 -32.36
C LYS A 2 32.93 85.28 -31.70
N PRO A 3 31.58 85.17 -31.82
CA PRO A 3 30.88 83.91 -31.61
C PRO A 3 31.05 83.00 -32.83
N PHE A 4 31.32 81.72 -32.61
CA PHE A 4 31.19 80.69 -33.64
C PHE A 4 29.85 79.99 -33.42
N SER A 5 28.92 80.20 -34.35
CA SER A 5 27.66 79.45 -34.47
C SER A 5 27.91 78.24 -35.36
N LEU A 6 27.45 77.07 -34.93
CA LEU A 6 27.31 75.89 -35.77
C LEU A 6 25.85 75.46 -35.69
N ASP A 7 25.06 76.05 -36.58
CA ASP A 7 23.78 75.52 -37.02
C ASP A 7 24.02 74.35 -37.97
N GLY A 8 23.31 73.25 -37.74
CA GLY A 8 23.07 72.23 -38.75
C GLY A 8 23.67 70.86 -38.45
N LEU A 9 22.91 70.04 -37.71
CA LEU A 9 22.83 68.60 -37.98
C LEU A 9 21.47 68.07 -37.49
N ARG A 10 20.73 67.50 -38.43
CA ARG A 10 19.35 67.02 -38.31
C ARG A 10 19.27 65.78 -37.41
N PRO A 11 18.20 65.58 -36.63
CA PRO A 11 17.99 64.37 -35.86
C PRO A 11 17.58 63.23 -36.81
N VAL A 12 18.50 62.32 -37.11
CA VAL A 12 18.14 60.98 -37.59
C VAL A 12 17.86 60.17 -36.33
N GLY A 13 16.59 59.97 -36.02
CA GLY A 13 16.15 59.27 -34.82
C GLY A 13 16.70 57.84 -34.76
N PRO A 14 17.20 57.37 -33.61
CA PRO A 14 17.33 55.95 -33.38
C PRO A 14 15.99 55.46 -32.84
N LEU A 15 15.29 54.71 -33.68
CA LEU A 15 14.26 53.76 -33.30
C LEU A 15 14.95 52.69 -32.42
N LEU A 16 15.11 52.96 -31.13
CA LEU A 16 15.48 51.98 -30.12
C LEU A 16 14.26 51.09 -29.88
N ILE A 17 14.03 50.14 -30.79
CA ILE A 17 13.22 48.96 -30.50
C ILE A 17 13.96 48.23 -29.39
N GLY A 18 13.43 48.34 -28.17
CA GLY A 18 13.78 47.48 -27.06
C GLY A 18 13.48 46.03 -27.42
N ALA A 19 14.44 45.37 -28.05
CA ALA A 19 14.51 43.92 -28.08
C ALA A 19 14.77 43.48 -26.63
N CYS A 20 13.68 43.35 -25.87
CA CYS A 20 13.67 42.61 -24.62
C CYS A 20 14.02 41.17 -24.99
N LEU A 21 15.32 40.89 -25.06
CA LEU A 21 15.86 39.54 -25.13
C LEU A 21 15.35 38.83 -23.87
N THR A 22 14.27 38.07 -24.02
CA THR A 22 13.91 37.03 -23.06
C THR A 22 15.04 36.03 -23.12
N ILE A 23 16.08 36.25 -22.32
CA ILE A 23 17.14 35.27 -22.12
C ILE A 23 16.42 34.05 -21.54
N PRO A 24 16.34 32.91 -22.25
CA PRO A 24 15.79 31.71 -21.65
C PRO A 24 16.66 31.42 -20.42
N THR A 25 16.04 31.22 -19.26
CA THR A 25 16.73 30.76 -18.08
C THR A 25 17.51 29.50 -18.46
N ALA A 26 18.84 29.61 -18.49
CA ALA A 26 19.70 28.47 -18.76
C ALA A 26 19.59 27.53 -17.55
N HIS A 27 18.70 26.55 -17.64
CA HIS A 27 18.59 25.49 -16.66
C HIS A 27 19.80 24.57 -16.84
N ALA A 28 20.75 24.64 -15.91
CA ALA A 28 21.85 23.71 -15.85
C ALA A 28 21.36 22.40 -15.22
N ASP A 29 20.97 21.45 -16.06
CA ASP A 29 20.63 20.10 -15.60
C ASP A 29 21.90 19.37 -15.14
N TRP A 30 21.77 18.60 -14.07
CA TRP A 30 22.85 17.72 -13.63
C TRP A 30 22.77 16.39 -14.38
N LEU A 31 23.45 16.35 -15.51
CA LEU A 31 23.54 15.17 -16.37
C LEU A 31 24.79 14.34 -16.01
N LEU A 32 24.59 13.08 -15.62
CA LEU A 32 25.64 12.07 -15.53
C LEU A 32 25.50 11.09 -16.69
N PRO A 33 26.39 11.11 -17.70
CA PRO A 33 26.34 10.15 -18.80
C PRO A 33 26.55 8.69 -18.35
N PRO A 34 26.16 7.70 -19.17
CA PRO A 34 26.51 6.30 -18.94
C PRO A 34 28.02 6.11 -18.71
N GLY A 35 28.37 5.32 -17.69
CA GLY A 35 29.75 5.06 -17.28
C GLY A 35 30.42 6.18 -16.47
N ALA A 36 29.80 7.37 -16.35
CA ALA A 36 30.28 8.41 -15.45
C ALA A 36 29.97 8.04 -13.98
N SER A 37 30.78 8.54 -13.05
CA SER A 37 30.47 8.46 -11.62
C SER A 37 30.66 9.80 -10.93
N ALA A 38 29.78 10.13 -9.98
CA ALA A 38 29.93 11.26 -9.09
C ALA A 38 29.61 10.86 -7.65
N ARG A 39 30.24 11.55 -6.70
CA ARG A 39 30.01 11.35 -5.28
C ARG A 39 29.93 12.71 -4.58
N LEU A 40 28.88 12.93 -3.78
CA LEU A 40 28.76 14.15 -2.98
C LEU A 40 29.65 14.09 -1.73
N GLY A 41 29.94 12.90 -1.21
CA GLY A 41 30.83 12.71 -0.07
C GLY A 41 30.35 13.41 1.20
N GLY A 42 29.03 13.52 1.39
CA GLY A 42 28.45 14.28 2.50
C GLY A 42 28.14 15.74 2.18
N GLY A 43 28.59 16.24 1.03
CA GLY A 43 28.35 17.62 0.57
C GLY A 43 26.88 17.90 0.23
N GLN A 44 26.56 19.18 0.03
CA GLN A 44 25.23 19.62 -0.36
C GLN A 44 25.27 20.30 -1.73
N VAL A 45 24.26 20.01 -2.56
CA VAL A 45 24.05 20.66 -3.85
C VAL A 45 22.63 21.20 -3.91
N ASN A 46 22.50 22.47 -4.30
CA ASN A 46 21.21 23.08 -4.63
C ASN A 46 21.13 23.23 -6.15
N LEU A 47 20.09 22.67 -6.75
CA LEU A 47 19.91 22.65 -8.21
C LEU A 47 19.00 23.76 -8.72
N GLY A 48 18.45 24.62 -7.86
CA GLY A 48 17.71 25.81 -8.29
C GLY A 48 16.54 25.51 -9.24
N CYS A 49 15.86 24.39 -9.05
CA CYS A 49 14.80 23.85 -9.92
C CYS A 49 15.27 23.33 -11.29
N THR A 50 16.43 22.69 -11.34
CA THR A 50 16.89 21.93 -12.53
C THR A 50 16.78 20.42 -12.31
N ASP A 51 16.93 19.66 -13.39
CA ASP A 51 16.73 18.21 -13.37
C ASP A 51 18.03 17.45 -13.04
N VAL A 52 17.88 16.29 -12.40
CA VAL A 52 18.95 15.29 -12.26
C VAL A 52 18.67 14.17 -13.24
N GLN A 53 19.58 13.94 -14.18
CA GLN A 53 19.50 12.87 -15.16
C GLN A 53 20.71 11.93 -15.00
N LEU A 54 20.44 10.72 -14.52
CA LEU A 54 21.47 9.73 -14.23
C LEU A 54 21.45 8.63 -15.29
N GLY A 55 22.49 8.59 -16.12
CA GLY A 55 22.91 7.44 -16.93
C GLY A 55 24.03 6.63 -16.30
N GLY A 56 24.80 7.22 -15.37
CA GLY A 56 25.92 6.60 -14.66
C GLY A 56 25.65 6.31 -13.18
N THR A 57 26.68 6.41 -12.34
CA THR A 57 26.58 6.18 -10.88
C THR A 57 26.64 7.49 -10.09
N LEU A 58 25.63 7.77 -9.26
CA LEU A 58 25.66 8.86 -8.27
C LEU A 58 25.60 8.28 -6.85
N SER A 59 26.59 8.59 -6.01
CA SER A 59 26.54 8.29 -4.57
C SER A 59 26.40 9.57 -3.75
N MET A 60 25.42 9.59 -2.85
CA MET A 60 25.21 10.70 -1.93
C MET A 60 26.28 10.70 -0.82
N GLY A 61 26.70 9.53 -0.32
CA GLY A 61 27.67 9.42 0.76
C GLY A 61 27.28 10.21 2.01
N GLY A 62 25.97 10.27 2.33
CA GLY A 62 25.42 11.10 3.41
C GLY A 62 25.10 12.56 3.02
N GLY A 63 25.35 12.95 1.78
CA GLY A 63 25.11 14.31 1.28
C GLY A 63 23.65 14.63 1.02
N ARG A 64 23.38 15.86 0.56
CA ARG A 64 22.02 16.34 0.25
C ARG A 64 21.93 16.99 -1.12
N THR A 65 20.89 16.65 -1.89
CA THR A 65 20.44 17.46 -3.02
C THR A 65 19.16 18.19 -2.66
N SER A 66 19.07 19.46 -3.04
CA SER A 66 17.90 20.31 -2.79
C SER A 66 17.47 21.06 -4.03
N ALA A 67 16.19 21.45 -4.05
CA ALA A 67 15.57 22.15 -5.17
C ALA A 67 15.78 21.42 -6.52
N VAL A 68 15.72 20.08 -6.51
CA VAL A 68 15.67 19.32 -7.76
C VAL A 68 14.27 19.44 -8.36
N ARG A 69 14.15 19.63 -9.67
CA ARG A 69 12.84 19.62 -10.34
C ARG A 69 12.39 18.20 -10.59
N ASN A 70 13.01 17.50 -11.53
CA ASN A 70 12.78 16.08 -11.80
C ASN A 70 14.03 15.25 -11.51
N VAL A 71 13.82 13.99 -11.12
CA VAL A 71 14.88 12.98 -11.00
C VAL A 71 14.58 11.85 -11.95
N GLN A 72 15.53 11.54 -12.84
CA GLN A 72 15.46 10.41 -13.75
C GLN A 72 16.70 9.51 -13.55
N VAL A 73 16.45 8.27 -13.17
CA VAL A 73 17.45 7.19 -13.14
C VAL A 73 17.22 6.31 -14.35
N ALA A 74 18.11 6.38 -15.34
CA ALA A 74 17.99 5.61 -16.57
C ALA A 74 18.31 4.12 -16.35
N ALA A 75 17.93 3.28 -17.31
CA ALA A 75 18.28 1.86 -17.29
C ALA A 75 19.81 1.66 -17.21
N GLY A 76 20.25 0.80 -16.29
CA GLY A 76 21.67 0.56 -16.03
C GLY A 76 22.38 1.60 -15.14
N ALA A 77 21.75 2.74 -14.86
CA ALA A 77 22.27 3.74 -13.93
C ALA A 77 22.11 3.28 -12.47
N GLN A 78 22.94 3.85 -11.59
CA GLN A 78 22.92 3.56 -10.16
C GLN A 78 22.83 4.85 -9.34
N LEU A 79 21.81 4.96 -8.49
CA LEU A 79 21.71 6.02 -7.49
C LEU A 79 21.82 5.40 -6.10
N ASN A 80 22.91 5.69 -5.40
CA ASN A 80 23.10 5.27 -4.03
C ASN A 80 22.80 6.44 -3.09
N LEU A 81 21.68 6.37 -2.39
CA LEU A 81 21.31 7.38 -1.39
C LEU A 81 22.10 7.22 -0.09
N ASP A 82 22.71 6.07 0.21
CA ASP A 82 23.42 5.82 1.48
C ASP A 82 22.56 6.27 2.69
N SER A 83 23.07 7.23 3.48
CA SER A 83 22.34 7.97 4.53
C SER A 83 21.94 9.40 4.13
N GLY A 84 22.13 9.76 2.86
CA GLY A 84 21.87 11.09 2.31
C GLY A 84 20.40 11.33 1.93
N SER A 85 20.07 12.58 1.62
CA SER A 85 18.70 13.01 1.32
C SER A 85 18.59 13.69 -0.04
N MET A 86 17.56 13.37 -0.80
CA MET A 86 17.25 14.03 -2.07
C MET A 86 15.89 14.71 -1.99
N GLU A 87 15.85 16.02 -2.25
CA GLU A 87 14.61 16.80 -2.30
C GLU A 87 14.30 17.19 -3.74
N LEU A 88 13.17 16.71 -4.24
CA LEU A 88 12.65 17.06 -5.57
C LEU A 88 11.27 17.71 -5.49
N ALA A 89 10.87 18.48 -6.50
CA ALA A 89 9.54 19.10 -6.53
C ALA A 89 8.56 18.33 -7.43
N GLN A 90 9.05 17.74 -8.51
CA GLN A 90 8.23 17.17 -9.59
C GLN A 90 8.57 15.70 -9.82
N GLN A 91 8.71 15.23 -11.05
CA GLN A 91 8.64 13.80 -11.37
C GLN A 91 9.84 13.02 -10.83
N TRP A 92 9.56 11.79 -10.36
CA TRP A 92 10.57 10.78 -10.06
C TRP A 92 10.37 9.61 -11.02
N THR A 93 11.40 9.27 -11.77
CA THR A 93 11.39 8.14 -12.71
C THR A 93 12.61 7.27 -12.43
N ASN A 94 12.39 6.00 -12.11
CA ASN A 94 13.46 5.04 -11.91
C ASN A 94 13.31 3.84 -12.84
N GLN A 95 14.28 3.69 -13.76
CA GLN A 95 14.46 2.53 -14.63
C GLN A 95 15.79 1.80 -14.33
N GLY A 96 16.59 2.31 -13.40
CA GLY A 96 17.88 1.75 -12.99
C GLY A 96 17.83 1.12 -11.61
N SER A 97 18.95 1.17 -10.89
CA SER A 97 19.06 0.69 -9.52
C SER A 97 19.15 1.87 -8.55
N VAL A 98 18.31 1.85 -7.51
CA VAL A 98 18.37 2.82 -6.41
C VAL A 98 18.60 2.04 -5.12
N THR A 99 19.70 2.33 -4.43
CA THR A 99 20.04 1.68 -3.15
C THR A 99 19.96 2.69 -2.01
N VAL A 100 19.52 2.21 -0.84
CA VAL A 100 19.33 3.02 0.36
C VAL A 100 19.82 2.26 1.58
N THR A 101 20.51 2.94 2.48
CA THR A 101 20.79 2.43 3.84
C THR A 101 19.83 3.07 4.84
N THR A 102 19.89 4.39 4.98
CA THR A 102 18.98 5.20 5.82
C THR A 102 18.54 6.49 5.15
N GLY A 103 19.03 6.75 3.94
CA GLY A 103 18.69 7.93 3.16
C GLY A 103 17.26 7.93 2.64
N SER A 104 16.85 9.03 2.01
CA SER A 104 15.51 9.15 1.46
C SER A 104 15.45 10.10 0.27
N ALA A 105 14.41 9.94 -0.55
CA ALA A 105 13.99 10.99 -1.47
C ALA A 105 12.64 11.53 -0.99
N THR A 106 12.49 12.84 -0.97
CA THR A 106 11.28 13.54 -0.56
C THR A 106 10.85 14.52 -1.63
N ARG A 107 9.54 14.61 -1.81
CA ARG A 107 8.89 15.58 -2.67
C ARG A 107 8.50 16.80 -1.85
N VAL A 108 9.15 17.92 -2.10
CA VAL A 108 8.97 19.16 -1.33
C VAL A 108 9.11 20.38 -2.26
N ALA A 109 8.40 21.45 -1.93
CA ALA A 109 8.50 22.69 -2.68
C ALA A 109 9.82 23.40 -2.35
N SER A 110 10.41 24.05 -3.35
CA SER A 110 11.52 24.98 -3.15
C SER A 110 11.23 26.30 -3.85
N ASN A 111 12.04 27.33 -3.59
CA ASN A 111 11.87 28.63 -4.22
C ASN A 111 11.96 28.50 -5.75
N GLY A 112 10.90 28.87 -6.46
CA GLY A 112 10.81 28.72 -7.91
C GLY A 112 10.53 27.28 -8.41
N CYS A 113 10.34 26.31 -7.51
CA CYS A 113 10.04 24.91 -7.85
C CYS A 113 8.79 24.40 -7.12
N PRO A 114 7.58 24.62 -7.67
CA PRO A 114 6.36 24.15 -7.06
C PRO A 114 6.25 22.62 -7.13
N VAL A 115 5.66 22.02 -6.09
CA VAL A 115 5.39 20.59 -6.06
C VAL A 115 4.34 20.22 -7.09
N ILE A 116 4.64 19.21 -7.91
CA ILE A 116 3.66 18.53 -8.76
C ILE A 116 3.53 17.09 -8.25
N GLY A 117 2.30 16.70 -7.87
CA GLY A 117 2.01 15.41 -7.24
C GLY A 117 1.93 15.48 -5.71
N THR A 118 1.91 14.32 -5.05
CA THR A 118 1.79 14.23 -3.59
C THR A 118 3.12 14.56 -2.91
N ALA A 119 3.12 15.60 -2.06
CA ALA A 119 4.28 15.95 -1.23
C ALA A 119 4.57 14.85 -0.19
N GLY A 120 5.83 14.75 0.25
CA GLY A 120 6.28 13.73 1.20
C GLY A 120 7.25 12.74 0.59
N LEU A 121 7.51 11.62 1.26
CA LEU A 121 8.49 10.65 0.81
C LEU A 121 8.14 10.07 -0.57
N VAL A 122 9.17 9.87 -1.40
CA VAL A 122 9.05 9.33 -2.75
C VAL A 122 9.34 7.85 -2.75
N GLN A 123 8.52 7.10 -3.49
CA GLN A 123 8.75 5.70 -3.77
C GLN A 123 9.91 5.54 -4.76
N LEU A 124 10.99 4.91 -4.31
CA LEU A 124 12.25 4.89 -5.07
C LEU A 124 12.26 3.87 -6.20
N SER A 125 11.58 2.74 -6.04
CA SER A 125 11.47 1.66 -7.02
C SER A 125 10.02 1.44 -7.41
N THR A 126 9.78 1.04 -8.66
CA THR A 126 8.46 0.60 -9.09
C THR A 126 8.12 -0.71 -8.36
N PRO A 127 7.06 -0.75 -7.53
CA PRO A 127 6.73 -1.95 -6.79
C PRO A 127 6.17 -2.98 -7.74
N THR A 128 6.59 -4.23 -7.57
CA THR A 128 6.17 -5.35 -8.40
C THR A 128 5.13 -6.18 -7.63
N PRO A 129 3.97 -6.49 -8.25
CA PRO A 129 2.99 -7.35 -7.60
C PRO A 129 3.54 -8.77 -7.44
N VAL A 130 3.47 -9.32 -6.22
CA VAL A 130 3.79 -10.72 -5.93
C VAL A 130 2.53 -11.55 -6.13
N THR A 131 2.61 -12.62 -6.93
CA THR A 131 1.49 -13.55 -7.13
C THR A 131 1.59 -14.66 -6.09
N VAL A 132 0.51 -14.87 -5.33
CA VAL A 132 0.47 -15.80 -4.20
C VAL A 132 -0.71 -16.76 -4.37
N PRO A 133 -0.52 -18.09 -4.22
CA PRO A 133 -1.62 -19.04 -4.25
C PRO A 133 -2.54 -18.85 -3.05
N LEU A 134 -3.85 -18.99 -3.28
CA LEU A 134 -4.83 -18.99 -2.20
C LEU A 134 -4.89 -20.37 -1.51
N PRO A 135 -5.13 -20.43 -0.18
CA PRO A 135 -5.31 -21.70 0.53
C PRO A 135 -6.59 -22.43 0.07
N SER A 136 -6.69 -23.72 0.39
CA SER A 136 -7.61 -24.74 -0.18
C SER A 136 -9.13 -24.50 -0.13
N GLY A 137 -9.61 -23.27 0.13
CA GLY A 137 -10.98 -22.80 -0.07
C GLY A 137 -11.14 -21.69 -1.12
N GLY A 138 -10.06 -21.00 -1.50
CA GLY A 138 -10.06 -20.01 -2.59
C GLY A 138 -9.41 -20.62 -3.82
N SER A 139 -10.15 -20.78 -4.92
CA SER A 139 -9.53 -21.21 -6.17
C SER A 139 -8.74 -20.05 -6.80
N GLY A 140 -7.53 -20.34 -7.29
CA GLY A 140 -6.71 -19.38 -8.02
C GLY A 140 -5.63 -18.68 -7.18
N ASN A 141 -5.16 -17.55 -7.69
CA ASN A 141 -4.08 -16.77 -7.11
C ASN A 141 -4.59 -15.36 -6.77
N ALA A 142 -4.05 -14.77 -5.70
CA ALA A 142 -4.14 -13.34 -5.47
C ALA A 142 -2.83 -12.66 -5.87
N ARG A 143 -2.88 -11.35 -6.06
CA ARG A 143 -1.69 -10.51 -6.27
C ARG A 143 -1.60 -9.50 -5.14
N VAL A 144 -0.44 -9.42 -4.50
CA VAL A 144 -0.16 -8.46 -3.43
C VAL A 144 0.86 -7.46 -3.95
N LEU A 145 0.49 -6.19 -3.96
CA LEU A 145 1.36 -5.08 -4.31
C LEU A 145 1.50 -4.20 -3.07
N VAL A 146 2.73 -4.06 -2.59
CA VAL A 146 3.03 -3.19 -1.45
C VAL A 146 3.93 -2.07 -1.95
N SER A 147 3.44 -0.84 -1.82
CA SER A 147 4.11 0.40 -2.18
C SER A 147 4.52 1.16 -0.93
N GLY A 148 5.71 1.75 -0.95
CA GLY A 148 6.30 2.41 0.21
C GLY A 148 7.27 3.51 -0.15
N PRO A 149 7.57 4.40 0.80
CA PRO A 149 8.60 5.40 0.63
C PRO A 149 10.00 4.79 0.56
N GLY A 150 10.94 5.53 0.01
CA GLY A 150 12.33 5.14 -0.08
C GLY A 150 12.96 4.71 1.24
N GLY A 151 13.64 3.57 1.22
CA GLY A 151 14.26 2.95 2.39
C GLY A 151 13.43 1.82 3.02
N CYS A 152 12.11 1.84 2.82
CA CYS A 152 11.21 0.77 3.29
C CYS A 152 11.10 -0.33 2.22
N ALA A 153 11.75 -1.47 2.47
CA ALA A 153 11.85 -2.58 1.55
C ALA A 153 10.99 -3.77 2.03
N VAL A 154 10.10 -4.24 1.17
CA VAL A 154 9.32 -5.46 1.39
C VAL A 154 10.16 -6.65 0.99
N ASP A 155 10.26 -7.66 1.86
CA ASP A 155 10.85 -8.95 1.49
C ASP A 155 9.85 -9.73 0.62
N PRO A 156 10.09 -9.94 -0.68
CA PRO A 156 9.15 -10.63 -1.55
C PRO A 156 8.85 -12.07 -1.09
N ASN A 157 9.77 -12.72 -0.38
CA ASN A 157 9.60 -14.09 0.11
C ASN A 157 8.69 -14.16 1.36
N SER A 158 8.53 -13.03 2.05
CA SER A 158 7.62 -12.91 3.19
C SER A 158 6.16 -12.76 2.78
N VAL A 159 5.89 -12.39 1.52
CA VAL A 159 4.55 -12.14 1.00
C VAL A 159 3.84 -13.48 0.80
N GLN A 160 2.90 -13.79 1.69
CA GLN A 160 2.23 -15.08 1.74
C GLN A 160 0.74 -14.93 2.03
N ILE A 161 -0.03 -15.92 1.59
CA ILE A 161 -1.44 -16.09 1.95
C ILE A 161 -1.60 -17.52 2.42
N ASN A 162 -1.92 -17.71 3.70
CA ASN A 162 -2.04 -19.04 4.28
C ASN A 162 -3.23 -19.13 5.24
N SER A 163 -3.60 -20.35 5.60
CA SER A 163 -4.61 -20.62 6.62
C SER A 163 -4.07 -20.54 8.05
N THR A 164 -2.74 -20.42 8.20
CA THR A 164 -2.03 -20.32 9.48
C THR A 164 -1.85 -18.86 9.88
N GLY A 165 -2.89 -18.28 10.47
CA GLY A 165 -2.90 -16.89 10.92
C GLY A 165 -3.08 -16.72 12.43
N PRO A 166 -3.22 -15.47 12.89
CA PRO A 166 -3.72 -15.16 14.23
C PRO A 166 -5.06 -15.86 14.48
N SER A 167 -5.38 -16.14 15.75
CA SER A 167 -6.68 -16.72 16.10
C SER A 167 -7.82 -15.85 15.54
N LEU A 168 -8.69 -16.46 14.74
CA LEU A 168 -9.81 -15.76 14.14
C LEU A 168 -10.85 -15.38 15.21
N PRO A 169 -11.64 -14.31 14.99
CA PRO A 169 -12.78 -14.02 15.85
C PRO A 169 -13.73 -15.23 15.97
N PRO A 170 -14.46 -15.39 17.09
CA PRO A 170 -15.48 -16.41 17.21
C PRO A 170 -16.46 -16.38 16.03
N ASN A 171 -16.92 -17.57 15.61
CA ASN A 171 -17.88 -17.74 14.50
C ASN A 171 -17.41 -17.14 13.17
N SER A 172 -16.10 -17.08 12.93
CA SER A 172 -15.56 -16.57 11.66
C SER A 172 -14.64 -17.57 10.96
N ARG A 173 -14.49 -17.39 9.65
CA ARG A 173 -13.60 -18.15 8.78
C ARG A 173 -12.87 -17.20 7.84
N ALA A 174 -11.64 -17.55 7.46
CA ALA A 174 -10.86 -16.81 6.45
C ALA A 174 -10.76 -17.64 5.16
N PRO A 175 -11.82 -17.71 4.32
CA PRO A 175 -11.83 -18.56 3.13
C PRO A 175 -10.75 -18.17 2.11
N MET A 176 -10.37 -16.89 2.09
CA MET A 176 -9.30 -16.35 1.24
C MET A 176 -7.93 -16.38 1.91
N GLY A 177 -7.80 -16.97 3.10
CA GLY A 177 -6.59 -16.98 3.91
C GLY A 177 -6.25 -15.64 4.54
N VAL A 178 -5.12 -15.62 5.25
CA VAL A 178 -4.52 -14.43 5.85
C VAL A 178 -3.33 -14.02 5.02
N VAL A 179 -3.41 -12.83 4.41
CA VAL A 179 -2.30 -12.14 3.76
C VAL A 179 -1.31 -11.71 4.83
N ARG A 180 -0.03 -11.94 4.58
CA ARG A 180 1.08 -11.51 5.45
C ARG A 180 2.22 -11.01 4.58
N PHE A 181 2.95 -10.03 5.07
CA PHE A 181 4.23 -9.61 4.53
C PHE A 181 5.06 -8.97 5.64
N THR A 182 6.37 -8.89 5.39
CA THR A 182 7.33 -8.18 6.23
C THR A 182 8.01 -7.11 5.38
N ALA A 183 8.09 -5.90 5.93
CA ALA A 183 8.89 -4.81 5.38
C ALA A 183 9.90 -4.31 6.41
N THR A 184 11.07 -3.87 5.96
CA THR A 184 12.17 -3.40 6.81
C THR A 184 12.71 -2.06 6.32
N GLY A 185 13.36 -1.29 7.21
CA GLY A 185 13.80 0.08 6.89
C GLY A 185 12.64 1.09 6.86
N CYS A 186 11.53 0.75 7.50
CA CYS A 186 10.27 1.48 7.43
C CYS A 186 10.08 2.47 8.58
N SER A 187 11.14 3.00 9.19
CA SER A 187 11.01 3.79 10.43
C SER A 187 10.10 5.01 10.22
N ASN A 188 8.96 5.04 10.93
CA ASN A 188 7.89 6.03 10.76
C ASN A 188 7.33 6.14 9.33
N ALA A 189 7.48 5.10 8.52
CA ALA A 189 6.98 5.05 7.16
C ALA A 189 5.55 4.52 7.12
N THR A 190 4.77 5.03 6.16
CA THR A 190 3.46 4.47 5.82
C THR A 190 3.55 3.75 4.47
N LEU A 191 3.18 2.46 4.48
CA LEU A 191 3.00 1.64 3.30
C LEU A 191 1.56 1.71 2.79
N SER A 192 1.39 1.68 1.48
CA SER A 192 0.13 1.41 0.81
C SER A 192 0.14 -0.04 0.34
N VAL A 193 -0.91 -0.79 0.66
CA VAL A 193 -1.04 -2.21 0.32
C VAL A 193 -2.27 -2.39 -0.55
N GLN A 194 -2.07 -3.06 -1.68
CA GLN A 194 -3.13 -3.48 -2.59
C GLN A 194 -3.12 -5.00 -2.71
N VAL A 195 -4.28 -5.62 -2.49
CA VAL A 195 -4.46 -7.07 -2.68
C VAL A 195 -5.57 -7.28 -3.70
N THR A 196 -5.22 -7.90 -4.83
CA THR A 196 -6.15 -8.27 -5.88
C THR A 196 -6.50 -9.73 -5.78
N TYR A 197 -7.75 -10.03 -5.46
CA TYR A 197 -8.33 -11.36 -5.42
C TYR A 197 -9.07 -11.68 -6.73
N PRO A 198 -9.36 -12.96 -7.02
CA PRO A 198 -10.24 -13.34 -8.13
C PRO A 198 -11.58 -12.59 -8.09
N ALA A 199 -12.13 -12.25 -9.25
CA ALA A 199 -13.37 -11.48 -9.34
C ALA A 199 -14.54 -12.18 -8.63
N GLY A 200 -15.29 -11.44 -7.80
CA GLY A 200 -16.43 -11.93 -7.04
C GLY A 200 -16.09 -12.79 -5.81
N SER A 201 -14.81 -13.07 -5.56
CA SER A 201 -14.38 -13.91 -4.43
C SER A 201 -14.52 -13.23 -3.07
N LEU A 202 -14.68 -11.90 -3.02
CA LEU A 202 -14.91 -11.16 -1.77
C LEU A 202 -16.40 -11.01 -1.42
N SER A 203 -17.31 -11.55 -2.22
CA SER A 203 -18.76 -11.45 -1.96
C SER A 203 -19.11 -12.07 -0.60
N GLY A 204 -19.81 -11.29 0.24
CA GLY A 204 -20.21 -11.71 1.59
C GLY A 204 -19.08 -11.75 2.62
N LEU A 205 -17.86 -11.33 2.26
CA LEU A 205 -16.70 -11.28 3.17
C LEU A 205 -16.49 -9.87 3.73
N SER A 206 -16.12 -9.80 5.01
CA SER A 206 -15.68 -8.60 5.68
C SER A 206 -14.15 -8.58 5.77
N VAL A 207 -13.50 -7.66 5.08
CA VAL A 207 -12.04 -7.51 5.17
C VAL A 207 -11.65 -6.91 6.53
N ARG A 208 -10.78 -7.61 7.25
CA ARG A 208 -10.26 -7.21 8.56
C ARG A 208 -8.74 -7.28 8.58
N LYS A 209 -8.12 -6.39 9.34
CA LYS A 209 -6.70 -6.39 9.67
C LYS A 209 -6.52 -6.90 11.10
N TYR A 210 -5.44 -7.60 11.37
CA TYR A 210 -5.09 -8.01 12.72
C TYR A 210 -3.86 -7.24 13.22
N GLY A 211 -3.90 -6.82 14.48
CA GLY A 211 -2.77 -6.14 15.11
C GLY A 211 -3.23 -5.20 16.23
N PRO A 212 -2.34 -4.31 16.71
CA PRO A 212 -2.72 -3.25 17.63
C PRO A 212 -3.67 -2.27 16.94
N TYR A 213 -4.74 -1.85 17.62
CA TYR A 213 -5.64 -0.80 17.14
C TYR A 213 -6.26 -0.01 18.28
N GLY A 214 -6.59 1.24 18.01
CA GLY A 214 -7.24 2.14 18.96
C GLY A 214 -6.87 3.61 18.72
N THR A 215 -7.34 4.48 19.59
CA THR A 215 -7.05 5.93 19.57
C THR A 215 -6.63 6.41 20.96
N GLY A 216 -5.87 7.52 21.02
CA GLY A 216 -5.64 8.26 22.27
C GLY A 216 -4.95 7.48 23.40
N GLY A 217 -4.04 6.55 23.07
CA GLY A 217 -3.27 5.78 24.06
C GLY A 217 -3.93 4.48 24.54
N SER A 218 -5.16 4.18 24.11
CA SER A 218 -5.83 2.90 24.37
C SER A 218 -5.65 1.97 23.17
N SER A 219 -4.53 1.25 23.11
CA SER A 219 -4.27 0.24 22.07
C SER A 219 -4.70 -1.13 22.57
N GLN A 220 -5.50 -1.85 21.79
CA GLN A 220 -5.86 -3.24 22.04
C GLN A 220 -5.43 -4.12 20.85
N MET A 221 -5.22 -5.41 21.11
CA MET A 221 -4.83 -6.37 20.07
C MET A 221 -6.07 -7.08 19.51
N GLY A 222 -6.18 -7.19 18.19
CA GLY A 222 -7.24 -8.01 17.59
C GLY A 222 -7.58 -7.64 16.14
N TRP A 223 -8.72 -8.15 15.68
CA TRP A 223 -9.22 -7.93 14.32
C TRP A 223 -10.09 -6.67 14.26
N PHE A 224 -9.76 -5.77 13.33
CA PHE A 224 -10.48 -4.51 13.14
C PHE A 224 -10.62 -4.14 11.66
N THR A 225 -11.47 -3.16 11.37
CA THR A 225 -11.56 -2.57 10.02
C THR A 225 -10.63 -1.36 9.95
N PRO A 226 -9.57 -1.40 9.12
CA PRO A 226 -8.66 -0.27 9.02
C PRO A 226 -9.35 0.96 8.41
N THR A 227 -9.03 2.13 8.95
CA THR A 227 -9.53 3.41 8.44
C THR A 227 -9.03 3.63 7.02
N GLY A 228 -9.91 4.11 6.14
CA GLY A 228 -9.56 4.38 4.74
C GLY A 228 -9.42 3.12 3.87
N LEU A 229 -9.80 1.95 4.35
CA LEU A 229 -9.88 0.74 3.53
C LEU A 229 -10.91 0.93 2.41
N THR A 230 -10.50 0.60 1.19
CA THR A 230 -11.37 0.59 0.01
C THR A 230 -11.39 -0.79 -0.62
N ILE A 231 -12.55 -1.14 -1.18
CA ILE A 231 -12.75 -2.37 -1.95
C ILE A 231 -13.35 -1.97 -3.29
N SER A 232 -12.74 -2.39 -4.39
CA SER A 232 -13.25 -2.22 -5.75
C SER A 232 -13.46 -3.60 -6.37
N THR A 233 -14.60 -3.84 -7.00
CA THR A 233 -14.93 -5.13 -7.62
C THR A 233 -15.09 -4.96 -9.14
N GLY A 234 -14.54 -5.88 -9.93
CA GLY A 234 -14.70 -5.83 -11.38
C GLY A 234 -14.14 -7.06 -12.09
N ALA A 235 -14.24 -7.07 -13.43
CA ALA A 235 -13.74 -8.18 -14.25
C ALA A 235 -12.23 -8.43 -14.10
N GLY A 236 -11.46 -7.42 -13.67
CA GLY A 236 -10.02 -7.53 -13.36
C GLY A 236 -9.70 -8.11 -11.98
N GLY A 237 -10.71 -8.41 -11.15
CA GLY A 237 -10.54 -8.90 -9.78
C GLY A 237 -11.24 -8.02 -8.73
N ASP A 238 -11.31 -8.52 -7.51
CA ASP A 238 -11.72 -7.76 -6.33
C ASP A 238 -10.47 -7.19 -5.65
N VAL A 239 -10.35 -5.87 -5.59
CA VAL A 239 -9.15 -5.15 -5.16
C VAL A 239 -9.41 -4.51 -3.80
N VAL A 240 -8.67 -4.97 -2.78
CA VAL A 240 -8.60 -4.34 -1.45
C VAL A 240 -7.43 -3.37 -1.44
N THR A 241 -7.63 -2.14 -0.99
CA THR A 241 -6.55 -1.16 -0.76
C THR A 241 -6.63 -0.60 0.65
N TYR A 242 -5.50 -0.53 1.34
CA TYR A 242 -5.38 0.04 2.68
C TYR A 242 -3.95 0.56 2.93
N THR A 243 -3.73 1.19 4.08
CA THR A 243 -2.40 1.62 4.52
C THR A 243 -2.01 1.00 5.86
N VAL A 244 -0.71 0.90 6.11
CA VAL A 244 -0.13 0.51 7.40
C VAL A 244 1.08 1.39 7.68
N THR A 245 1.21 1.85 8.92
CA THR A 245 2.33 2.68 9.36
C THR A 245 3.15 1.90 10.36
N ASP A 246 4.47 2.00 10.29
CA ASP A 246 5.41 1.44 11.27
C ASP A 246 5.01 1.85 12.70
N ASN A 247 4.86 0.86 13.57
CA ASN A 247 4.35 1.02 14.94
C ASN A 247 2.95 1.66 15.05
N GLY A 248 2.19 1.66 13.96
CA GLY A 248 0.83 2.17 13.88
C GLY A 248 -0.23 1.06 13.99
N ASN A 249 -1.48 1.43 13.70
CA ASN A 249 -2.59 0.49 13.76
C ASN A 249 -2.40 -0.67 12.75
N GLY A 250 -2.44 -1.89 13.26
CA GLY A 250 -2.33 -3.13 12.51
C GLY A 250 -0.91 -3.51 12.09
N ASP A 251 0.11 -2.81 12.59
CA ASP A 251 1.48 -3.31 12.53
C ASP A 251 1.72 -4.26 13.72
N ASN A 252 1.90 -5.53 13.44
CA ASN A 252 2.02 -6.60 14.42
C ASN A 252 3.45 -6.76 14.97
N ASP A 253 4.42 -5.98 14.49
CA ASP A 253 5.78 -5.94 15.02
C ASP A 253 6.05 -4.60 15.71
N PRO A 254 6.44 -4.56 17.00
CA PRO A 254 6.75 -3.31 17.70
C PRO A 254 8.19 -2.81 17.44
N THR A 255 8.97 -3.51 16.61
CA THR A 255 10.35 -3.13 16.30
C THR A 255 10.36 -1.95 15.34
N VAL A 256 10.95 -0.83 15.75
CA VAL A 256 11.07 0.36 14.90
C VAL A 256 11.71 0.03 13.55
N GLY A 257 11.00 0.37 12.49
CA GLY A 257 11.42 0.17 11.10
C GLY A 257 11.09 -1.21 10.53
N VAL A 258 10.32 -2.04 11.25
CA VAL A 258 9.84 -3.33 10.77
C VAL A 258 8.32 -3.32 10.79
N ILE A 259 7.71 -3.58 9.63
CA ILE A 259 6.25 -3.73 9.51
C ILE A 259 5.94 -5.20 9.29
N ASN A 260 5.06 -5.78 10.12
CA ASN A 260 4.51 -7.13 9.93
C ASN A 260 2.99 -7.06 9.95
N ASP A 261 2.36 -7.35 8.80
CA ASP A 261 0.99 -6.93 8.58
C ASP A 261 0.06 -8.06 8.11
N PRO A 262 -0.73 -8.63 9.04
CA PRO A 262 -1.74 -9.62 8.72
C PRO A 262 -3.11 -9.00 8.36
N LEU A 263 -3.67 -9.38 7.20
CA LEU A 263 -5.02 -9.01 6.76
C LEU A 263 -5.77 -10.23 6.20
N ALA A 264 -7.08 -10.32 6.45
CA ALA A 264 -7.91 -11.40 5.95
C ALA A 264 -9.33 -10.93 5.57
N PRO A 265 -9.85 -11.37 4.41
CA PRO A 265 -11.29 -11.40 4.14
C PRO A 265 -11.96 -12.47 5.02
N LEU A 266 -12.76 -12.03 5.99
CA LEU A 266 -13.43 -12.91 6.94
C LEU A 266 -14.90 -13.11 6.55
N LEU A 267 -15.33 -14.37 6.48
CA LEU A 267 -16.73 -14.71 6.60
C LEU A 267 -17.08 -14.69 8.09
N ILE A 268 -17.92 -13.75 8.51
CA ILE A 268 -18.36 -13.62 9.90
C ILE A 268 -19.80 -14.07 9.96
N SER A 269 -20.05 -15.21 10.61
CA SER A 269 -21.42 -15.66 10.92
C SER A 269 -21.88 -14.93 12.17
N ASP A 270 -23.06 -14.34 12.13
CA ASP A 270 -23.69 -13.66 13.27
C ASP A 270 -24.22 -14.63 14.35
N GLY A 271 -23.97 -15.94 14.19
CA GLY A 271 -24.43 -16.98 15.10
C GLY A 271 -25.93 -17.29 14.99
N THR A 272 -26.65 -16.70 14.03
CA THR A 272 -28.06 -17.03 13.78
C THR A 272 -28.25 -18.22 12.83
N ASP A 273 -27.17 -18.62 12.13
CA ASP A 273 -27.10 -19.86 11.34
C ASP A 273 -26.97 -21.10 12.23
N ILE A 274 -27.91 -21.30 13.15
CA ILE A 274 -28.15 -22.63 13.69
C ILE A 274 -28.95 -23.36 12.61
N PRO A 275 -28.41 -24.41 11.94
CA PRO A 275 -29.23 -25.22 11.06
C PRO A 275 -30.40 -25.70 11.90
N THR A 276 -31.62 -25.34 11.51
CA THR A 276 -32.83 -25.79 12.19
C THR A 276 -32.73 -27.30 12.34
N VAL A 277 -32.61 -27.79 13.57
CA VAL A 277 -32.77 -29.23 13.84
C VAL A 277 -34.12 -29.58 13.23
N PRO A 278 -34.21 -30.56 12.31
CA PRO A 278 -35.49 -30.94 11.74
C PRO A 278 -36.41 -31.39 12.87
N ALA A 279 -37.26 -30.49 13.35
CA ALA A 279 -38.29 -30.85 14.29
C ALA A 279 -39.28 -31.72 13.50
N LEU A 280 -39.62 -32.89 14.06
CA LEU A 280 -40.72 -33.68 13.55
C LEU A 280 -41.95 -32.77 13.47
N GLY A 281 -42.57 -32.68 12.28
CA GLY A 281 -43.77 -31.87 12.12
C GLY A 281 -44.86 -32.33 13.11
N PRO A 282 -45.83 -31.47 13.47
CA PRO A 282 -46.87 -31.78 14.46
C PRO A 282 -47.57 -33.12 14.22
N TRP A 283 -47.77 -33.48 12.95
CA TRP A 283 -48.34 -34.76 12.54
C TRP A 283 -47.46 -35.96 12.84
N ALA A 284 -46.14 -35.84 12.63
CA ALA A 284 -45.20 -36.91 12.94
C ALA A 284 -45.05 -37.12 14.46
N LEU A 285 -45.12 -36.04 15.25
CA LEU A 285 -45.19 -36.12 16.71
C LEU A 285 -46.47 -36.79 17.19
N LEU A 286 -47.62 -36.45 16.61
CA LEU A 286 -48.89 -37.13 16.89
C LEU A 286 -48.81 -38.62 16.55
N LEU A 287 -48.26 -38.98 15.40
CA LEU A 287 -48.12 -40.37 14.98
C LEU A 287 -47.22 -41.16 15.93
N LEU A 288 -46.07 -40.59 16.32
CA LEU A 288 -45.16 -41.20 17.29
C LEU A 288 -45.83 -41.39 18.65
N SER A 289 -46.58 -40.39 19.13
CA SER A 289 -47.31 -40.48 20.39
C SER A 289 -48.42 -41.54 20.35
N ALA A 290 -49.10 -41.70 19.22
CA ALA A 290 -50.11 -42.73 19.01
C ALA A 290 -49.49 -44.14 18.96
N MET A 291 -48.32 -44.29 18.34
CA MET A 291 -47.58 -45.57 18.33
C MET A 291 -47.17 -45.99 19.74
N LEU A 292 -46.61 -45.06 20.53
CA LEU A 292 -46.25 -45.32 21.93
C LEU A 292 -47.49 -45.66 22.78
N GLY A 293 -48.62 -44.96 22.56
CA GLY A 293 -49.89 -45.24 23.23
C GLY A 293 -50.45 -46.62 22.89
N MET A 294 -50.42 -47.02 21.61
CA MET A 294 -50.84 -48.36 21.18
C MET A 294 -49.95 -49.46 21.76
N SER A 295 -48.63 -49.28 21.77
CA SER A 295 -47.70 -50.25 22.37
C SER A 295 -47.96 -50.43 23.88
N GLY A 296 -48.31 -49.35 24.59
CA GLY A 296 -48.71 -49.43 26.00
C GLY A 296 -50.02 -50.20 26.20
N LEU A 297 -51.04 -49.90 25.39
CA LEU A 297 -52.37 -50.55 25.48
C LEU A 297 -52.31 -52.05 25.16
N LEU A 298 -51.49 -52.45 24.19
CA LEU A 298 -51.27 -53.86 23.82
C LEU A 298 -50.60 -54.67 24.94
N CYS A 299 -49.72 -54.05 25.74
CA CYS A 299 -49.09 -54.71 26.89
C CYS A 299 -50.03 -54.85 28.10
N THR A 300 -51.10 -54.05 28.19
CA THR A 300 -51.99 -54.02 29.36
C THR A 300 -53.29 -54.81 29.21
N MET A 301 -53.57 -55.45 28.08
CA MET A 301 -54.81 -56.24 27.95
C MET A 301 -54.69 -57.56 28.74
N PRO A 302 -55.46 -57.76 29.82
CA PRO A 302 -55.45 -59.01 30.56
C PRO A 302 -56.07 -60.11 29.69
N GLY A 303 -55.35 -61.22 29.55
CA GLY A 303 -55.79 -62.38 28.77
C GLY A 303 -57.20 -62.82 29.18
N ARG A 304 -58.15 -62.71 28.26
CA ARG A 304 -59.51 -63.24 28.42
C ARG A 304 -59.42 -64.76 28.51
N ALA A 305 -59.38 -65.29 29.74
CA ALA A 305 -59.44 -66.72 30.00
C ALA A 305 -60.74 -67.28 29.41
N LYS A 306 -60.63 -68.22 28.46
CA LYS A 306 -61.76 -68.97 27.92
C LYS A 306 -62.34 -69.85 29.04
N ARG A 307 -63.56 -69.53 29.49
CA ARG A 307 -64.38 -70.49 30.25
C ARG A 307 -64.80 -71.60 29.28
N GLN A 308 -64.24 -72.80 29.48
CA GLN A 308 -64.78 -74.02 28.90
C GLN A 308 -66.04 -74.43 29.66
N ALA A 309 -67.09 -74.79 28.91
CA ALA A 309 -68.21 -75.58 29.36
C ALA A 309 -68.22 -76.87 28.52
#